data_AF-A0A6I3G491-F1
#
_entry.id   AF-A0A6I3G491-F1
#
_cell.length_a   1.000
_cell.length_b   1.000
_cell.length_c   1.000
_cell.angle_alpha   90.00
_cell.angle_beta   90.00
_cell.angle_gamma   90.00
#
_symmetry.space_group_name_H-M   'P 1'
#
loop_
_entity.id
_entity.type
_entity.pdbx_description
1 polymer ?
#
loop_
_entity_poly.entity_id
_entity_poly.type
_entity_poly.pdbx_seq_one_letter_code
_entity_poly.pdbx_strand_id
1 'polypeptide(L)' 'FIFDSRDEAADVRLEILNDKEGVWRCRTTFNCTEACPRGIEVTRAIAEVKQAILRGKP' A
#
# COMPACT_ATOMS: atom_id res chain seq x y z
N PHE A 1 6.02 7.21 -3.94
CA PHE A 1 4.93 7.99 -4.56
C PHE A 1 3.97 8.48 -3.49
N ILE A 2 2.98 7.71 -3.00
CA ILE A 2 2.06 8.20 -1.93
C ILE A 2 2.72 8.68 -0.63
N PHE A 3 3.87 8.10 -0.24
CA PHE A 3 4.66 8.56 0.92
C PHE A 3 5.91 9.38 0.52
N ASP A 4 6.03 9.76 -0.75
CA ASP A 4 7.11 10.64 -1.21
C ASP A 4 6.66 12.09 -1.02
N SER A 5 7.43 12.90 -0.30
CA SER A 5 7.06 14.29 0.00
C SER A 5 6.93 15.19 -1.23
N ARG A 6 7.40 14.73 -2.39
CA ARG A 6 7.29 15.43 -3.68
C ARG A 6 6.05 15.05 -4.48
N ASP A 7 5.25 14.08 -4.02
CA ASP A 7 4.07 13.62 -4.74
C ASP A 7 2.87 14.53 -4.46
N GLU A 8 2.37 15.18 -5.51
CA GLU A 8 1.25 16.12 -5.44
C GLU A 8 -0.12 15.47 -5.73
N ALA A 9 -0.16 14.15 -5.94
CA ALA A 9 -1.36 13.43 -6.35
C ALA A 9 -1.56 12.15 -5.55
N ALA A 10 -1.26 12.23 -4.24
CA ALA A 10 -1.42 11.14 -3.29
C ALA A 10 -2.90 10.73 -3.14
N ASP A 11 -3.81 11.70 -3.10
CA ASP A 11 -5.25 11.45 -2.96
C ASP A 11 -5.80 10.60 -4.10
N VAL A 12 -5.46 10.96 -5.34
CA VAL A 12 -5.86 10.21 -6.55
C VAL A 12 -5.32 8.77 -6.50
N ARG A 13 -4.09 8.58 -6.04
CA ARG A 13 -3.49 7.24 -5.91
C ARG A 13 -4.17 6.43 -4.80
N LEU A 14 -4.48 7.05 -3.66
CA LEU A 14 -5.20 6.39 -2.57
C LEU A 14 -6.60 5.97 -3.02
N GLU A 15 -7.29 6.79 -3.82
CA GLU A 15 -8.59 6.43 -4.41
C GLU A 15 -8.48 5.19 -5.32
N ILE A 16 -7.49 5.16 -6.22
CA ILE A 16 -7.22 4.00 -7.09
C ILE A 16 -6.92 2.75 -6.26
N LEU A 17 -6.10 2.87 -5.22
CA LEU A 17 -5.70 1.76 -4.37
C LEU A 17 -6.83 1.26 -3.45
N ASN A 18 -7.85 2.11 -3.20
CA ASN A 18 -9.04 1.78 -2.41
C ASN A 18 -10.09 0.97 -3.18
N ASP A 19 -9.86 0.68 -4.46
CA ASP A 19 -10.72 -0.23 -5.20
C ASP A 19 -10.76 -1.63 -4.55
N LYS A 20 -11.88 -2.35 -4.72
CA LYS A 20 -12.06 -3.72 -4.19
C LYS A 20 -10.94 -4.67 -4.63
N GLU A 21 -10.44 -4.52 -5.85
CA GLU A 21 -9.34 -5.30 -6.42
C GLU A 21 -7.95 -4.74 -6.04
N GLY A 22 -7.90 -3.58 -5.38
CA GLY A 22 -6.68 -2.96 -4.87
C GLY A 22 -6.13 -3.63 -3.61
N VAL A 23 -5.72 -2.83 -2.62
CA VAL A 23 -5.01 -3.36 -1.44
C VAL A 23 -5.86 -4.31 -0.59
N TRP A 24 -7.19 -4.27 -0.74
CA TRP A 24 -8.14 -5.05 0.04
C TRP A 24 -8.09 -6.56 -0.23
N ARG A 25 -7.57 -6.99 -1.39
CA ARG A 25 -7.39 -8.42 -1.69
C ARG A 25 -6.24 -9.07 -0.93
N CYS A 26 -5.32 -8.28 -0.38
CA CYS A 26 -4.25 -8.83 0.44
C CYS A 26 -4.83 -9.48 1.71
N ARG A 27 -4.65 -10.80 1.81
CA ARG A 27 -5.04 -11.65 2.96
C ARG A 27 -3.89 -11.92 3.94
N THR A 28 -2.82 -11.14 3.84
CA THR A 28 -1.68 -11.22 4.79
C THR A 28 -1.07 -12.62 4.85
N THR A 29 -0.87 -13.25 3.68
CA THR A 29 -0.27 -14.61 3.56
C THR A 29 1.26 -14.58 3.62
N PHE A 30 1.89 -13.40 3.61
CA PHE A 30 3.33 -13.17 3.75
C PHE A 30 4.27 -13.73 2.67
N ASN A 31 3.81 -14.59 1.76
CA ASN A 31 4.63 -15.13 0.66
C ASN A 31 5.38 -14.06 -0.15
N CYS A 32 4.80 -12.87 -0.34
CA CYS A 32 5.45 -11.79 -1.08
C CYS A 32 6.65 -11.18 -0.34
N THR A 33 6.60 -11.09 0.98
CA THR A 33 7.72 -10.62 1.80
C THR A 33 8.83 -11.67 1.82
N GLU A 34 8.48 -12.94 2.09
CA GLU A 34 9.45 -14.05 2.14
C GLU A 34 10.17 -14.29 0.81
N ALA A 35 9.44 -14.17 -0.31
CA ALA A 35 10.02 -14.39 -1.63
C ALA A 35 10.85 -13.19 -2.15
N CYS A 36 10.84 -12.04 -1.47
CA CYS A 36 11.46 -10.84 -2.02
C CYS A 36 12.99 -10.91 -1.95
N PRO A 37 13.72 -10.96 -3.08
CA PRO A 37 15.19 -11.06 -3.07
C PRO A 37 15.87 -9.77 -2.64
N ARG A 38 15.10 -8.69 -2.46
CA ARG A 38 15.57 -7.36 -2.07
C ARG A 38 15.26 -7.04 -0.60
N GLY A 39 14.67 -7.97 0.15
CA GLY A 39 14.28 -7.74 1.54
C GLY A 39 13.20 -6.66 1.69
N ILE A 40 12.33 -6.50 0.70
CA ILE A 40 11.23 -5.54 0.78
C ILE A 40 10.12 -6.15 1.63
N GLU A 41 9.72 -5.42 2.66
CA GLU A 41 8.59 -5.74 3.52
C GLU A 41 7.26 -5.45 2.81
N VAL A 42 6.94 -6.19 1.73
CA VAL A 42 5.77 -5.94 0.87
C VAL A 42 4.46 -5.97 1.65
N THR A 43 4.31 -6.93 2.56
CA THR A 43 3.09 -7.03 3.39
C THR A 43 2.93 -5.81 4.30
N ARG A 44 4.05 -5.28 4.85
CA ARG A 44 4.04 -4.05 5.66
C ARG A 44 3.64 -2.84 4.84
N ALA A 45 4.22 -2.69 3.65
CA ALA A 45 3.87 -1.59 2.74
C ALA A 45 2.37 -1.61 2.38
N ILE A 46 1.80 -2.78 2.09
CA ILE A 46 0.36 -2.91 1.84
C ILE A 46 -0.46 -2.50 3.07
N ALA A 47 -0.02 -2.89 4.28
CA ALA A 47 -0.70 -2.50 5.52
C ALA A 47 -0.66 -0.99 5.78
N GLU A 48 0.48 -0.34 5.54
CA GLU A 48 0.64 1.12 5.62
C GLU A 48 -0.33 1.83 4.66
N VAL A 49 -0.47 1.34 3.43
CA VAL A 49 -1.44 1.90 2.46
C VAL A 49 -2.88 1.70 2.92
N LYS A 50 -3.25 0.51 3.45
CA LYS A 50 -4.59 0.30 4.03
C LYS A 50 -4.88 1.30 5.15
N GLN A 51 -3.90 1.57 6.02
CA GLN A 51 -4.04 2.56 7.08
C GLN A 51 -4.18 3.98 6.54
N ALA A 52 -3.40 4.34 5.51
CA ALA A 52 -3.50 5.64 4.86
C ALA A 52 -4.90 5.88 4.27
N ILE A 53 -5.47 4.88 3.61
CA ILE A 53 -6.84 4.94 3.08
C ILE A 53 -7.87 5.12 4.21
N LEU A 54 -7.77 4.34 5.29
CA LEU A 54 -8.71 4.45 6.43
C LEU A 54 -8.62 5.79 7.16
N ARG A 55 -7.44 6.41 7.18
CA ARG A 55 -7.20 7.72 7.80
C ARG A 55 -7.47 8.89 6.86
N GLY A 56 -7.64 8.63 5.57
CA GLY A 56 -7.78 9.65 4.52
C GLY A 56 -6.52 10.49 4.31
N LYS A 57 -5.33 9.98 4.69
CA LYS A 57 -4.05 10.65 4.49
C LYS A 57 -2.87 9.66 4.52
N PRO A 58 -1.83 9.87 3.69
CA PRO A 58 -0.55 9.17 3.81
C PRO A 58 0.11 9.37 5.19
#